data_AF-A0A1A5YBK4-F1
#
_entry.id   AF-A0A1A5YBK4-F1
#
_cell.length_a   1.000
_cell.length_b   1.000
_cell.length_c   1.000
_cell.angle_alpha   90.00
_cell.angle_beta   90.00
_cell.angle_gamma   90.00
#
_symmetry.space_group_name_H-M   'P 1'
#
loop_
_entity.id
_entity.type
_entity.pdbx_description
1 polymer ?
#
loop_
_entity_poly.entity_id
_entity_poly.type
_entity_poly.pdbx_seq_one_letter_code
_entity_poly.pdbx_strand_id
1 'polypeptide(L)'
;MLMKNKVLSSFIMILVLALISIYVYYDQTTLKEAPLGHFNHAVYDSAKDLYDDVELVVLANVTSESKAVIIEGEYLDGYSLTEVNVEHVIKNDGESLSNQDSITIIEPAFTMENKFPSVGKTQYYSEDYRKAAPGASYLLFLNWDENKEAYWVHALHQGKFNVDQSDLKEMAVQEHNEQFKALKADVIQTYFNTIELE
;
A
#
# COMPACT_ATOMS: atom_id res chain seq x y z
N MET A 1 59.37 8.65 -7.71
CA MET A 1 58.41 9.12 -6.68
C MET A 1 57.04 9.49 -7.29
N LEU A 2 57.00 10.24 -8.40
CA LEU A 2 55.75 10.66 -9.10
C LEU A 2 54.80 9.51 -9.53
N MET A 3 55.32 8.36 -9.96
CA MET A 3 54.49 7.23 -10.45
C MET A 3 53.69 6.53 -9.34
N LYS A 4 54.26 6.42 -8.13
CA LYS A 4 53.57 5.81 -6.97
C LYS A 4 52.38 6.66 -6.51
N ASN A 5 52.51 7.98 -6.59
CA ASN A 5 51.43 8.91 -6.22
C ASN A 5 50.26 8.85 -7.21
N LYS A 6 50.53 8.63 -8.50
CA LYS A 6 49.48 8.45 -9.52
C LYS A 6 48.70 7.15 -9.34
N VAL A 7 49.38 6.04 -9.05
CA VAL A 7 48.72 4.75 -8.78
C VAL A 7 47.88 4.83 -7.50
N LEU A 8 48.41 5.45 -6.44
CA LEU A 8 47.68 5.66 -5.19
C LEU A 8 46.45 6.56 -5.39
N SER A 9 46.57 7.66 -6.14
CA SER A 9 45.42 8.53 -6.45
C SER A 9 44.35 7.82 -7.28
N SER A 10 44.75 7.00 -8.26
CA SER A 10 43.82 6.19 -9.05
C SER A 10 43.09 5.15 -8.19
N PHE A 11 43.79 4.50 -7.25
CA PHE A 11 43.18 3.55 -6.33
C PHE A 11 42.17 4.23 -5.40
N ILE A 12 42.51 5.39 -4.83
CA ILE A 12 41.60 6.18 -4.00
C ILE A 12 40.37 6.59 -4.80
N MET A 13 40.53 7.05 -6.04
CA MET A 13 39.40 7.44 -6.90
C MET A 13 38.47 6.26 -7.19
N ILE A 14 39.01 5.09 -7.51
CA ILE A 14 38.22 3.86 -7.72
C ILE A 14 37.46 3.48 -6.45
N LEU A 15 38.12 3.56 -5.28
CA LEU A 15 37.48 3.27 -4.00
C LEU A 15 36.34 4.23 -3.71
N VAL A 16 36.52 5.53 -3.96
CA VAL A 16 35.47 6.54 -3.79
C VAL A 16 34.29 6.27 -4.73
N LEU A 17 34.55 5.95 -6.01
CA LEU A 17 33.49 5.61 -6.96
C LEU A 17 32.72 4.35 -6.52
N ALA A 18 33.43 3.31 -6.05
CA ALA A 18 32.80 2.11 -5.52
C ALA A 18 31.89 2.40 -4.32
N LEU A 19 32.35 3.24 -3.38
CA LEU A 19 31.55 3.66 -2.22
C LEU A 19 30.32 4.48 -2.64
N ILE A 20 30.44 5.37 -3.63
CA ILE A 20 29.31 6.12 -4.18
C ILE A 20 28.30 5.18 -4.85
N SER A 21 28.76 4.22 -5.67
CA SER A 21 27.87 3.25 -6.31
C SER A 21 27.13 2.37 -5.29
N ILE A 22 27.81 1.93 -4.23
CA ILE A 22 27.20 1.20 -3.12
C ILE A 22 26.16 2.07 -2.43
N TYR A 23 26.49 3.32 -2.11
CA TYR A 23 25.55 4.26 -1.50
C TYR A 23 24.30 4.45 -2.37
N VAL A 24 24.47 4.74 -3.67
CA VAL A 24 23.35 4.94 -4.61
C VAL A 24 22.50 3.68 -4.75
N TYR A 25 23.13 2.50 -4.79
CA TYR A 25 22.39 1.23 -4.84
C TYR A 25 21.53 1.02 -3.59
N TYR A 26 22.09 1.23 -2.40
CA TYR A 26 21.32 1.15 -1.15
C TYR A 26 20.23 2.21 -1.08
N ASP A 27 20.51 3.43 -1.54
CA ASP A 27 19.54 4.53 -1.55
C ASP A 27 18.35 4.26 -2.48
N GLN A 28 18.56 3.53 -3.58
CA GLN A 28 17.49 3.17 -4.50
C GLN A 28 16.69 1.94 -4.08
N THR A 29 17.31 1.00 -3.36
CA THR A 29 16.72 -0.32 -3.06
C THR A 29 16.18 -0.45 -1.65
N THR A 30 16.61 0.41 -0.72
CA THR A 30 16.19 0.33 0.67
C THR A 30 14.83 0.97 0.86
N LEU A 31 13.84 0.16 1.25
CA LEU A 31 12.56 0.64 1.75
C LEU A 31 12.43 0.24 3.22
N LYS A 32 12.36 1.23 4.10
CA LYS A 32 12.03 1.07 5.51
C LYS A 32 10.53 1.25 5.69
N GLU A 33 9.98 0.71 6.78
CA GLU A 33 8.60 0.96 7.16
C GLU A 33 8.56 1.58 8.57
N ALA A 34 7.61 2.48 8.81
CA ALA A 34 7.43 3.11 10.10
C ALA A 34 5.94 3.37 10.38
N PRO A 35 5.42 3.05 11.58
CA PRO A 35 4.05 3.36 11.93
C PRO A 35 3.88 4.87 12.21
N LEU A 36 2.74 5.44 11.80
CA LEU A 36 2.36 6.83 12.14
C LEU A 36 1.69 6.95 13.52
N GLY A 37 1.21 5.83 14.07
CA GLY A 37 0.53 5.78 15.36
C GLY A 37 -0.77 4.98 15.29
N HIS A 38 -1.56 5.10 16.35
CA HIS A 38 -2.89 4.51 16.46
C HIS A 38 -3.95 5.53 16.04
N PHE A 39 -4.91 5.06 15.25
CA PHE A 39 -6.00 5.86 14.70
C PHE A 39 -7.33 5.21 15.08
N ASN A 40 -8.27 6.01 15.56
CA ASN A 40 -9.62 5.51 15.78
C ASN A 40 -10.25 5.18 14.42
N HIS A 41 -10.56 3.91 14.21
CA HIS A 41 -11.24 3.41 13.03
C HIS A 41 -12.31 2.39 13.48
N ALA A 42 -13.30 2.16 12.63
CA ALA A 42 -14.28 1.11 12.88
C ALA A 42 -13.61 -0.26 12.79
N VAL A 43 -14.07 -1.20 13.61
CA VAL A 43 -13.58 -2.59 13.64
C VAL A 43 -14.80 -3.50 13.45
N TYR A 44 -14.73 -4.39 12.47
CA TYR A 44 -15.84 -5.26 12.09
C TYR A 44 -15.58 -6.71 12.48
N ASP A 45 -16.61 -7.37 13.01
CA ASP A 45 -16.55 -8.79 13.35
C ASP A 45 -17.07 -9.69 12.21
N SER A 46 -17.78 -9.12 11.23
CA SER A 46 -18.38 -9.87 10.12
C SER A 46 -18.26 -9.16 8.77
N ALA A 47 -18.21 -9.95 7.71
CA ALA A 47 -18.20 -9.47 6.33
C ALA A 47 -19.46 -8.66 6.00
N LYS A 48 -20.60 -9.04 6.58
CA LYS A 48 -21.87 -8.36 6.39
C LYS A 48 -21.87 -6.95 6.97
N ASP A 49 -21.37 -6.78 8.20
CA ASP A 49 -21.36 -5.47 8.85
C ASP A 49 -20.42 -4.51 8.09
N LEU A 50 -19.28 -5.02 7.62
CA LEU A 50 -18.36 -4.26 6.77
C LEU A 50 -19.02 -3.88 5.43
N TYR A 51 -19.69 -4.83 4.78
CA TYR A 51 -20.39 -4.61 3.50
C TYR A 51 -21.51 -3.56 3.59
N ASP A 52 -22.27 -3.58 4.69
CA ASP A 52 -23.39 -2.65 4.88
C ASP A 52 -22.91 -1.20 5.09
N ASP A 53 -21.68 -1.01 5.58
CA ASP A 53 -21.12 0.31 5.95
C ASP A 53 -20.26 0.98 4.87
N VAL A 54 -20.14 0.36 3.69
CA VAL A 54 -19.38 0.91 2.56
C VAL A 54 -20.22 1.18 1.32
N GLU A 55 -19.82 2.15 0.51
CA GLU A 55 -20.54 2.51 -0.72
C GLU A 55 -20.18 1.60 -1.90
N LEU A 56 -18.94 1.12 -1.96
CA LEU A 56 -18.41 0.37 -3.09
C LEU A 56 -17.65 -0.87 -2.61
N VAL A 57 -17.96 -2.03 -3.22
CA VAL A 57 -17.22 -3.28 -3.03
C VAL A 57 -16.84 -3.83 -4.39
N VAL A 58 -15.54 -4.01 -4.62
CA VAL A 58 -15.00 -4.47 -5.90
C VAL A 58 -13.92 -5.53 -5.71
N LEU A 59 -13.81 -6.44 -6.67
CA LEU A 59 -12.59 -7.19 -6.92
C LEU A 59 -11.76 -6.41 -7.93
N ALA A 60 -10.51 -6.09 -7.60
CA ALA A 60 -9.65 -5.28 -8.45
C ALA A 60 -8.19 -5.71 -8.40
N ASN A 61 -7.48 -5.48 -9.51
CA ASN A 61 -6.03 -5.63 -9.61
C ASN A 61 -5.32 -4.30 -9.40
N VAL A 62 -4.30 -4.31 -8.56
CA VAL A 62 -3.51 -3.11 -8.28
C VAL A 62 -2.51 -2.88 -9.41
N THR A 63 -2.48 -1.66 -9.94
CA THR A 63 -1.50 -1.28 -10.97
C THR A 63 -0.17 -0.87 -10.32
N SER A 64 0.85 -0.59 -11.14
CA SER A 64 2.09 0.04 -10.64
C SER A 64 1.95 1.55 -10.41
N GLU A 65 0.83 2.16 -10.83
CA GLU A 65 0.62 3.59 -10.74
C GLU A 65 0.18 3.98 -9.33
N SER A 66 1.09 4.60 -8.59
CA SER A 66 0.82 5.07 -7.25
C SER A 66 1.62 6.33 -6.93
N LYS A 67 0.98 7.29 -6.28
CA LYS A 67 1.55 8.58 -5.92
C LYS A 67 1.31 8.89 -4.45
N ALA A 68 2.38 9.20 -3.73
CA ALA A 68 2.28 9.73 -2.37
C ALA A 68 1.82 11.20 -2.39
N VAL A 69 0.87 11.53 -1.52
CA VAL A 69 0.46 12.89 -1.17
C VAL A 69 0.89 13.15 0.26
N ILE A 70 1.80 14.10 0.45
CA ILE A 70 2.30 14.49 1.77
C ILE A 70 1.55 15.74 2.20
N ILE A 71 0.98 15.70 3.39
CA ILE A 71 0.26 16.84 3.97
C ILE A 71 1.26 17.62 4.82
N GLU A 72 1.52 18.86 4.44
CA GLU A 72 2.37 19.74 5.22
C GLU A 72 1.60 20.27 6.45
N GLY A 73 2.13 20.00 7.64
CA GLY A 73 1.53 20.40 8.91
C GLY A 73 2.51 20.30 10.08
N GLU A 74 1.98 20.46 11.30
CA GLU A 74 2.77 20.27 12.53
C GLU A 74 3.20 18.81 12.71
N TYR A 75 2.39 17.88 12.23
CA TYR A 75 2.63 16.44 12.28
C TYR A 75 2.90 15.90 10.87
N LEU A 76 3.66 14.81 10.83
CA LEU A 76 3.89 14.09 9.59
C LEU A 76 2.62 13.32 9.22
N ASP A 77 2.02 13.65 8.08
CA ASP A 77 0.78 13.05 7.60
C ASP A 77 0.77 12.95 6.06
N GLY A 78 -0.06 12.06 5.53
CA GLY A 78 -0.15 11.79 4.11
C GLY A 78 -0.89 10.50 3.78
N TYR A 79 -1.01 10.25 2.49
CA TYR A 79 -1.67 9.07 1.93
C TYR A 79 -1.08 8.73 0.56
N SER A 80 -1.45 7.57 0.00
CA SER A 80 -1.15 7.25 -1.40
C SER A 80 -2.44 7.25 -2.20
N LEU A 81 -2.36 7.78 -3.42
CA LEU A 81 -3.34 7.54 -4.47
C LEU A 81 -2.81 6.40 -5.32
N THR A 82 -3.54 5.29 -5.38
CA THR A 82 -3.13 4.09 -6.11
C THR A 82 -4.22 3.73 -7.10
N GLU A 83 -3.83 3.48 -8.34
CA GLU A 83 -4.76 3.08 -9.38
C GLU A 83 -4.99 1.56 -9.33
N VAL A 84 -6.25 1.15 -9.46
CA VAL A 84 -6.68 -0.24 -9.53
C VAL A 84 -7.61 -0.46 -10.72
N ASN A 85 -7.46 -1.59 -11.40
CA ASN A 85 -8.35 -2.01 -12.47
C ASN A 85 -9.45 -2.90 -11.88
N VAL A 86 -10.70 -2.47 -12.01
CA VAL A 86 -11.87 -3.19 -11.49
C VAL A 86 -12.14 -4.41 -12.36
N GLU A 87 -12.11 -5.60 -11.78
CA GLU A 87 -12.50 -6.84 -12.47
C GLU A 87 -14.00 -7.08 -12.33
N HIS A 88 -14.50 -6.98 -11.09
CA HIS A 88 -15.90 -7.22 -10.77
C HIS A 88 -16.41 -6.20 -9.76
N VAL A 89 -17.58 -5.63 -10.04
CA VAL A 89 -18.35 -4.81 -9.09
C VAL A 89 -19.34 -5.70 -8.34
N ILE A 90 -19.26 -5.69 -7.00
CA ILE A 90 -20.10 -6.50 -6.10
C ILE A 90 -21.19 -5.63 -5.48
N LYS A 91 -20.82 -4.43 -5.03
CA LYS A 91 -21.71 -3.39 -4.49
C LYS A 91 -21.31 -2.07 -5.10
N ASN A 92 -22.28 -1.25 -5.47
CA ASN A 92 -22.05 0.12 -5.87
C ASN A 92 -23.30 0.96 -5.59
N ASP A 93 -23.25 1.72 -4.51
CA ASP A 93 -24.30 2.66 -4.10
C ASP A 93 -24.08 4.07 -4.69
N GLY A 94 -22.95 4.29 -5.38
CA GLY A 94 -22.51 5.57 -5.95
C GLY A 94 -22.78 5.71 -7.46
N GLU A 95 -21.89 6.43 -8.15
CA GLU A 95 -21.98 6.60 -9.60
C GLU A 95 -21.79 5.27 -10.36
N SER A 96 -22.39 5.17 -11.54
CA SER A 96 -22.32 3.96 -12.37
C SER A 96 -20.87 3.59 -12.71
N LEU A 97 -20.36 2.56 -12.06
CA LEU A 97 -19.05 1.94 -12.31
C LEU A 97 -19.26 0.63 -13.08
N SER A 98 -18.49 0.42 -14.13
CA SER A 98 -18.51 -0.80 -14.93
C SER A 98 -17.31 -1.69 -14.65
N ASN A 99 -17.44 -2.98 -14.97
CA ASN A 99 -16.30 -3.89 -14.96
C ASN A 99 -15.29 -3.40 -16.00
N GLN A 100 -14.00 -3.50 -15.70
CA GLN A 100 -12.86 -2.98 -16.48
C GLN A 100 -12.59 -1.48 -16.37
N ASP A 101 -13.37 -0.74 -15.58
CA ASP A 101 -13.01 0.63 -15.25
C ASP A 101 -11.77 0.66 -14.36
N SER A 102 -10.97 1.71 -14.51
CA SER A 102 -9.88 2.02 -13.60
C SER A 102 -10.36 3.06 -12.60
N ILE A 103 -10.09 2.82 -11.31
CA ILE A 103 -10.41 3.75 -10.23
C ILE A 103 -9.16 4.07 -9.41
N THR A 104 -9.14 5.24 -8.79
CA THR A 104 -8.11 5.61 -7.83
C THR A 104 -8.61 5.34 -6.42
N ILE A 105 -7.81 4.60 -5.65
CA ILE A 105 -8.02 4.40 -4.21
C ILE A 105 -7.05 5.26 -3.38
N ILE A 106 -7.53 5.75 -2.25
CA ILE A 106 -6.75 6.43 -1.22
C ILE A 106 -6.35 5.40 -0.18
N GLU A 107 -5.05 5.21 -0.02
CA GLU A 107 -4.47 4.30 0.95
C GLU A 107 -3.87 5.06 2.14
N PRO A 108 -4.10 4.63 3.39
CA PRO A 108 -3.49 5.21 4.60
C PRO A 108 -2.03 4.78 4.80
N ALA A 109 -1.25 4.92 3.73
CA ALA A 109 0.19 4.74 3.72
C ALA A 109 0.82 5.64 2.66
N PHE A 110 2.01 6.15 2.91
CA PHE A 110 2.73 6.99 1.96
C PHE A 110 4.24 6.82 2.09
N THR A 111 4.96 7.11 1.02
CA THR A 111 6.40 6.91 0.96
C THR A 111 7.11 8.25 0.84
N MET A 112 8.15 8.46 1.65
CA MET A 112 9.03 9.61 1.57
C MET A 112 10.48 9.20 1.34
N GLU A 113 11.19 10.02 0.56
CA GLU A 113 12.64 9.92 0.42
C GLU A 113 13.31 10.29 1.75
N ASN A 114 14.28 9.48 2.19
CA ASN A 114 15.07 9.81 3.37
C ASN A 114 16.08 10.92 3.06
N LYS A 115 16.33 11.78 4.03
CA LYS A 115 17.36 12.83 3.92
C LYS A 115 18.71 12.27 4.37
N PHE A 116 19.77 12.65 3.66
CA PHE A 116 21.15 12.34 4.06
C PHE A 116 21.39 12.69 5.54
N PRO A 117 22.02 11.80 6.34
CA PRO A 117 22.75 10.59 5.93
C PRO A 117 21.90 9.30 5.85
N SER A 118 20.59 9.37 6.05
CA SER A 118 19.73 8.19 5.93
C SER A 118 19.48 7.84 4.47
N VAL A 119 19.83 6.61 4.08
CA VAL A 119 19.58 6.07 2.74
C VAL A 119 18.16 5.57 2.58
N GLY A 120 17.66 5.55 1.35
CA GLY A 120 16.45 4.85 0.98
C GLY A 120 15.19 5.69 1.13
N LYS A 121 14.07 4.98 1.17
CA LYS A 121 12.76 5.56 1.43
C LYS A 121 12.19 5.01 2.73
N THR A 122 11.24 5.73 3.30
CA THR A 122 10.43 5.23 4.41
C THR A 122 8.97 5.24 3.98
N GLN A 123 8.33 4.07 4.03
CA GLN A 123 6.89 3.93 3.90
C GLN A 123 6.26 4.06 5.27
N TYR A 124 5.54 5.15 5.46
CA TYR A 124 4.73 5.38 6.63
C TYR A 124 3.37 4.71 6.44
N TYR A 125 2.82 4.15 7.51
CA TYR A 125 1.54 3.46 7.48
C TYR A 125 0.76 3.67 8.78
N SER A 126 -0.57 3.63 8.68
CA SER A 126 -1.46 3.68 9.83
C SER A 126 -1.73 2.26 10.35
N GLU A 127 -1.36 2.00 11.60
CA GLU A 127 -1.57 0.73 12.30
C GLU A 127 -1.13 -0.53 11.52
N ASP A 128 -2.04 -1.47 11.29
CA ASP A 128 -1.77 -2.72 10.59
C ASP A 128 -1.95 -2.57 9.07
N TYR A 129 -2.26 -1.37 8.56
CA TYR A 129 -2.36 -1.18 7.12
C TYR A 129 -1.01 -1.41 6.45
N ARG A 130 -1.01 -2.20 5.38
CA ARG A 130 0.12 -2.34 4.47
C ARG A 130 -0.34 -1.94 3.09
N LYS A 131 0.44 -1.09 2.43
CA LYS A 131 0.15 -0.61 1.08
C LYS A 131 -0.07 -1.79 0.13
N ALA A 132 -1.08 -1.68 -0.73
CA ALA A 132 -1.41 -2.71 -1.72
C ALA A 132 -0.22 -2.98 -2.65
N ALA A 133 0.12 -4.27 -2.78
CA ALA A 133 1.20 -4.73 -3.64
C ALA A 133 0.82 -4.57 -5.13
N PRO A 134 1.67 -3.95 -5.97
CA PRO A 134 1.44 -3.89 -7.40
C PRO A 134 1.31 -5.29 -8.02
N GLY A 135 0.32 -5.46 -8.90
CA GLY A 135 0.01 -6.72 -9.58
C GLY A 135 -0.80 -7.71 -8.75
N ALA A 136 -1.09 -7.42 -7.49
CA ALA A 136 -1.91 -8.27 -6.63
C ALA A 136 -3.40 -7.94 -6.77
N SER A 137 -4.25 -8.95 -6.60
CA SER A 137 -5.70 -8.83 -6.63
C SER A 137 -6.27 -8.70 -5.21
N TYR A 138 -7.26 -7.82 -5.04
CA TYR A 138 -7.91 -7.58 -3.75
C TYR A 138 -9.41 -7.44 -3.87
N LEU A 139 -10.10 -7.93 -2.84
CA LEU A 139 -11.42 -7.45 -2.51
C LEU A 139 -11.29 -6.15 -1.72
N LEU A 140 -11.85 -5.07 -2.27
CA LEU A 140 -11.76 -3.72 -1.73
C LEU A 140 -13.13 -3.24 -1.25
N PHE A 141 -13.19 -2.73 -0.02
CA PHE A 141 -14.35 -2.10 0.59
C PHE A 141 -14.05 -0.60 0.72
N LEU A 142 -14.83 0.20 0.02
CA LEU A 142 -14.44 1.56 -0.34
C LEU A 142 -15.57 2.55 -0.04
N ASN A 143 -15.19 3.74 0.42
CA ASN A 143 -16.08 4.88 0.61
C ASN A 143 -15.57 6.09 -0.16
N TRP A 144 -16.46 6.86 -0.79
CA TRP A 144 -16.07 8.05 -1.52
C TRP A 144 -15.62 9.17 -0.57
N ASP A 145 -14.47 9.79 -0.84
CA ASP A 145 -14.03 11.01 -0.16
C ASP A 145 -14.24 12.21 -1.09
N GLU A 146 -15.31 12.97 -0.84
CA GLU A 146 -15.68 14.16 -1.62
C GLU A 146 -14.58 15.23 -1.68
N ASN A 147 -13.72 15.33 -0.65
CA ASN A 147 -12.68 16.35 -0.64
C ASN A 147 -11.48 15.97 -1.50
N LYS A 148 -11.27 14.66 -1.70
CA LYS A 148 -10.14 14.10 -2.45
C LYS A 148 -10.55 13.57 -3.82
N GLU A 149 -11.85 13.52 -4.10
CA GLU A 149 -12.44 13.02 -5.34
C GLU A 149 -11.93 11.61 -5.69
N ALA A 150 -11.82 10.74 -4.68
CA ALA A 150 -11.35 9.37 -4.83
C ALA A 150 -11.92 8.46 -3.73
N TYR A 151 -11.84 7.15 -3.95
CA TYR A 151 -12.34 6.16 -3.01
C TYR A 151 -11.31 5.85 -1.92
N TRP A 152 -11.67 6.02 -0.66
CA TRP A 152 -10.85 5.65 0.49
C TRP A 152 -11.04 4.18 0.86
N VAL A 153 -9.93 3.50 1.18
CA VAL A 153 -9.96 2.14 1.74
C VAL A 153 -10.53 2.17 3.15
N HIS A 154 -11.75 1.65 3.30
CA HIS A 154 -12.50 1.74 4.54
C HIS A 154 -11.80 1.02 5.70
N ALA A 155 -11.89 1.57 6.91
CA ALA A 155 -11.40 0.91 8.13
C ALA A 155 -9.97 0.32 8.06
N LEU A 156 -9.04 1.05 7.42
CA LEU A 156 -7.63 0.66 7.31
C LEU A 156 -7.47 -0.74 6.68
N HIS A 157 -6.81 -1.66 7.38
CA HIS A 157 -6.48 -2.99 6.89
C HIS A 157 -7.74 -3.85 6.69
N GLN A 158 -8.85 -3.54 7.37
CA GLN A 158 -10.12 -4.28 7.23
C GLN A 158 -10.90 -3.94 5.96
N GLY A 159 -10.51 -2.91 5.20
CA GLY A 159 -11.13 -2.60 3.91
C GLY A 159 -10.43 -3.23 2.70
N LYS A 160 -9.35 -3.99 2.91
CA LYS A 160 -8.53 -4.54 1.82
C LYS A 160 -8.13 -5.97 2.12
N PHE A 161 -8.58 -6.91 1.28
CA PHE A 161 -8.28 -8.34 1.44
C PHE A 161 -7.64 -8.90 0.17
N ASN A 162 -6.37 -9.31 0.25
CA ASN A 162 -5.68 -9.97 -0.85
C ASN A 162 -6.29 -11.34 -1.11
N VAL A 163 -6.75 -11.58 -2.33
CA VAL A 163 -7.47 -12.81 -2.71
C VAL A 163 -6.54 -13.85 -3.34
N ASP A 164 -5.43 -13.40 -3.93
CA ASP A 164 -4.49 -14.24 -4.69
C ASP A 164 -3.25 -14.70 -3.91
N GLN A 165 -3.13 -14.28 -2.64
CA GLN A 165 -2.01 -14.60 -1.74
C GLN A 165 -0.64 -14.08 -2.22
N SER A 166 -0.61 -13.04 -3.06
CA SER A 166 0.62 -12.42 -3.53
C SER A 166 1.13 -11.27 -2.65
N ASP A 167 0.30 -10.73 -1.75
CA ASP A 167 0.72 -9.70 -0.78
C ASP A 167 1.26 -10.32 0.52
N LEU A 168 2.55 -10.63 0.52
CA LEU A 168 3.24 -11.19 1.69
C LEU A 168 3.17 -10.29 2.93
N LYS A 169 3.03 -8.96 2.77
CA LYS A 169 2.97 -8.04 3.91
C LYS A 169 1.62 -8.09 4.59
N GLU A 170 0.53 -8.17 3.83
CA GLU A 170 -0.80 -8.36 4.40
C GLU A 170 -0.96 -9.77 4.99
N MET A 171 -0.39 -10.79 4.36
CA MET A 171 -0.33 -12.14 4.97
C MET A 171 0.37 -12.12 6.33
N ALA A 172 1.48 -11.41 6.46
CA ALA A 172 2.16 -11.26 7.74
C ALA A 172 1.26 -10.62 8.81
N VAL A 173 0.37 -9.67 8.44
CA VAL A 173 -0.64 -9.09 9.34
C VAL A 173 -1.61 -10.13 9.88
N GLN A 174 -2.12 -11.01 9.02
CA GLN A 174 -3.03 -12.08 9.44
C GLN A 174 -2.41 -13.04 10.47
N GLU A 175 -1.10 -13.25 10.41
CA GLU A 175 -0.42 -14.16 11.34
C GLU A 175 -0.41 -13.65 12.80
N HIS A 176 -0.56 -12.35 13.01
CA HIS A 176 -0.53 -11.74 14.35
C HIS A 176 -1.81 -11.01 14.75
N ASN A 177 -2.80 -10.94 13.85
CA ASN A 177 -4.10 -10.35 14.10
C ASN A 177 -5.21 -11.38 13.82
N GLU A 178 -5.58 -12.14 14.86
CA GLU A 178 -6.59 -13.21 14.76
C GLU A 178 -7.97 -12.68 14.39
N GLN A 179 -8.31 -11.45 14.81
CA GLN A 179 -9.58 -10.82 14.45
C GLN A 179 -9.61 -10.51 12.95
N PHE A 180 -8.56 -9.89 12.41
CA PHE A 180 -8.46 -9.62 10.96
C PHE A 180 -8.48 -10.92 10.14
N LYS A 181 -7.78 -11.95 10.61
CA LYS A 181 -7.78 -13.28 9.97
C LYS A 181 -9.18 -13.90 9.92
N ALA A 182 -9.94 -13.80 11.01
CA ALA A 182 -11.33 -14.28 11.04
C ALA A 182 -12.23 -13.49 10.09
N LEU A 183 -12.14 -12.15 10.11
CA LEU A 183 -12.90 -11.29 9.20
C LEU A 183 -12.55 -11.59 7.73
N LYS A 184 -11.27 -11.73 7.40
CA LYS A 184 -10.82 -12.09 6.05
C LYS A 184 -11.42 -13.40 5.58
N ALA A 185 -11.40 -14.44 6.42
CA ALA A 185 -11.99 -15.74 6.06
C ALA A 185 -13.49 -15.62 5.75
N ASP A 186 -14.24 -14.86 6.56
CA ASP A 186 -15.66 -14.61 6.36
C ASP A 186 -15.93 -13.84 5.06
N VAL A 187 -15.13 -12.81 4.78
CA VAL A 187 -15.22 -11.98 3.58
C VAL A 187 -14.96 -12.80 2.31
N ILE A 188 -13.88 -13.58 2.29
CA ILE A 188 -13.53 -14.42 1.13
C ILE A 188 -14.63 -15.46 0.87
N GLN A 189 -15.13 -16.08 1.94
CA GLN A 189 -16.20 -17.08 1.83
C GLN A 189 -17.51 -16.50 1.31
N THR A 190 -17.84 -15.26 1.69
CA THR A 190 -19.11 -14.61 1.35
C THR A 190 -19.10 -14.00 -0.04
N TYR A 191 -18.01 -13.30 -0.41
CA TYR A 191 -18.00 -12.44 -1.59
C TYR A 191 -17.05 -12.90 -2.71
N PHE A 192 -15.91 -13.52 -2.40
CA PHE A 192 -14.96 -13.94 -3.42
C PHE A 192 -15.31 -15.30 -4.02
N ASN A 193 -15.58 -16.31 -3.18
CA ASN A 193 -15.91 -17.67 -3.63
C ASN A 193 -17.19 -17.73 -4.50
N THR A 194 -18.08 -16.76 -4.36
CA THR A 194 -19.31 -16.65 -5.16
C THR A 194 -19.00 -16.22 -6.60
N ILE A 195 -17.99 -15.38 -6.81
CA ILE A 195 -17.58 -14.87 -8.13
C ILE A 195 -16.92 -15.98 -8.96
N GLU A 196 -16.05 -16.78 -8.34
CA GLU A 196 -15.36 -17.90 -9.01
C GLU A 196 -16.29 -19.04 -9.48
N LEU A 197 -17.56 -19.02 -9.07
CA LEU A 197 -18.57 -20.02 -9.44
C LEU A 197 -19.48 -19.58 -10.61
N GLU A 198 -19.38 -18.33 -11.07
CA GLU A 198 -20.13 -17.77 -12.20
C GLU A 198 -19.37 -17.84 -13.53
#